data_AF-A0A100HQ14-F1
#
_entry.id   AF-A0A100HQ14-F1
#
_cell.length_a   1.000
_cell.length_b   1.000
_cell.length_c   1.000
_cell.angle_alpha   90.00
_cell.angle_beta   90.00
_cell.angle_gamma   90.00
#
_symmetry.space_group_name_H-M   'P 1'
#
loop_
_entity.id
_entity.type
_entity.pdbx_description
1 polymer ?
#
loop_
_entity_poly.entity_id
_entity_poly.type
_entity_poly.pdbx_seq_one_letter_code
_entity_poly.pdbx_strand_id
1 'polypeptide(L)'
;MMQRNAALWGIGGLTGEVPPTALGEEPFGWITEAMRALMMATATPREGKEAEERAAHFATALHICEQSDDDGLRIYQWQHVFAKWVRATAYLGRGEFSSAAGVLERLDALPDEMFDVRVLSLGAGLELALSWAAPEDFSVAKFESKLRKVFAEAEKIRYASAPGLAKLLQRWHPTAAAYLALMPDPITACAFAVRNVMKVGQQNLVFDDVTLPPVYACDLVLRALDFDLRRDFSFIQSDLGGSRRKKKDLLQQVGEVTLWRQPVSAVRIAYGLLSHRNDVYHFRARSILATYGIRPTTTAIYPMMGTLEAVERATRDLLEGNLTPKGLTRKMLEAQ
;
A
#
# COMPACT_ATOMS: atom_id res chain seq x y z
N MET A 1 -32.89 14.68 18.70
CA MET A 1 -32.76 15.36 17.40
C MET A 1 -31.33 15.86 17.27
N MET A 2 -30.43 15.04 16.72
CA MET A 2 -29.02 15.39 16.53
C MET A 2 -28.60 14.80 15.18
N GLN A 3 -28.66 15.61 14.13
CA GLN A 3 -28.07 15.29 12.83
C GLN A 3 -26.55 15.24 13.02
N ARG A 4 -25.99 14.04 13.22
CA ARG A 4 -24.56 13.82 13.08
C ARG A 4 -24.29 13.57 11.60
N ASN A 5 -23.63 14.57 11.00
CA ASN A 5 -23.25 14.60 9.61
C ASN A 5 -22.49 13.32 9.20
N ALA A 6 -23.04 12.59 8.24
CA ALA A 6 -22.37 11.55 7.45
C ALA A 6 -21.22 12.10 6.57
N ALA A 7 -20.79 13.34 6.79
CA ALA A 7 -19.80 14.07 6.00
C ALA A 7 -18.34 13.65 6.27
N LEU A 8 -18.08 12.76 7.23
CA LEU A 8 -16.73 12.31 7.55
C LEU A 8 -16.14 11.30 6.55
N TRP A 9 -16.96 10.77 5.63
CA TRP A 9 -16.58 9.60 4.83
C TRP A 9 -16.43 9.85 3.33
N GLY A 10 -16.73 11.05 2.82
CA GLY A 10 -16.56 11.37 1.39
C GLY A 10 -17.44 10.55 0.42
N ILE A 11 -18.40 9.77 0.92
CA ILE A 11 -19.36 9.03 0.11
C ILE A 11 -20.55 9.96 -0.19
N GLY A 12 -20.49 10.64 -1.33
CA GLY A 12 -21.60 11.42 -1.85
C GLY A 12 -22.61 10.50 -2.53
N GLY A 13 -23.88 10.56 -2.11
CA GLY A 13 -25.01 10.03 -2.88
C GLY A 13 -25.69 8.80 -2.27
N LEU A 14 -26.49 9.01 -1.22
CA LEU A 14 -27.56 8.08 -0.85
C LEU A 14 -28.86 8.88 -0.74
N THR A 15 -29.59 8.98 -1.85
CA THR A 15 -30.96 9.53 -1.91
C THR A 15 -32.03 8.42 -1.88
N GLY A 16 -31.73 7.29 -1.23
CA GLY A 16 -32.68 6.19 -1.01
C GLY A 16 -33.00 6.05 0.47
N GLU A 17 -34.28 5.96 0.82
CA GLU A 17 -34.74 5.64 2.17
C GLU A 17 -34.15 4.28 2.60
N VAL A 18 -33.40 4.28 3.69
CA VAL A 18 -32.86 3.06 4.31
C VAL A 18 -33.96 2.48 5.20
N PRO A 19 -34.50 1.28 4.93
CA PRO A 19 -35.42 0.64 5.86
C PRO A 19 -34.66 0.32 7.15
N PRO A 20 -35.21 0.63 8.33
CA PRO A 20 -34.53 0.37 9.58
C PRO A 20 -34.45 -1.14 9.82
N THR A 21 -33.24 -1.67 9.99
CA THR A 21 -33.01 -2.82 10.86
C THR A 21 -33.45 -2.44 12.29
N ALA A 22 -33.81 -3.42 13.11
CA ALA A 22 -34.49 -3.26 14.39
C ALA A 22 -34.05 -2.03 15.22
N LEU A 23 -35.02 -1.37 15.86
CA LEU A 23 -34.82 -0.19 16.72
C LEU A 23 -33.62 -0.36 17.66
N GLY A 24 -32.47 0.22 17.31
CA GLY A 24 -31.26 0.25 18.14
C GLY A 24 -29.97 -0.21 17.45
N GLU A 25 -30.04 -0.91 16.31
CA GLU A 25 -28.85 -1.36 15.58
C GLU A 25 -28.53 -0.43 14.41
N GLU A 26 -27.31 0.10 14.35
CA GLU A 26 -26.86 0.86 13.18
C GLU A 26 -26.70 -0.11 11.99
N PRO A 27 -27.43 0.05 10.88
CA PRO A 27 -27.41 -0.86 9.72
C PRO A 27 -26.04 -0.98 9.02
N PHE A 28 -25.05 -0.19 9.47
CA PHE A 28 -23.68 -0.16 8.95
C PHE A 28 -22.63 -0.25 10.07
N GLY A 29 -23.00 -0.71 11.28
CA GLY A 29 -22.09 -0.84 12.41
C GLY A 29 -20.85 -1.67 12.09
N TRP A 30 -21.04 -2.81 11.41
CA TRP A 30 -19.95 -3.70 10.99
C TRP A 30 -18.95 -3.03 10.03
N ILE A 31 -19.42 -2.12 9.15
CA ILE A 31 -18.55 -1.36 8.22
C ILE A 31 -17.63 -0.45 9.03
N THR A 32 -18.20 0.26 10.00
CA THR A 32 -17.45 1.16 10.89
C THR A 32 -16.43 0.38 11.71
N GLU A 33 -16.78 -0.80 12.21
CA GLU A 33 -15.87 -1.65 12.98
C GLU A 33 -14.75 -2.24 12.12
N ALA A 34 -15.07 -2.74 10.92
CA ALA A 34 -14.08 -3.22 9.97
C ALA A 34 -13.09 -2.11 9.56
N MET A 35 -13.61 -0.89 9.31
CA MET A 35 -12.78 0.28 9.05
C MET A 35 -11.93 0.66 10.24
N ARG A 36 -12.48 0.64 11.46
CA ARG A 36 -11.71 0.93 12.68
C ARG A 36 -10.57 -0.06 12.84
N ALA A 37 -10.83 -1.36 12.66
CA ALA A 37 -9.79 -2.38 12.71
C ALA A 37 -8.71 -2.13 11.64
N LEU A 38 -9.10 -1.83 10.40
CA LEU A 38 -8.16 -1.53 9.32
C LEU A 38 -7.36 -0.24 9.57
N MET A 39 -8.00 0.80 10.10
CA MET A 39 -7.35 2.06 10.49
C MET A 39 -6.34 1.83 11.60
N MET A 40 -6.72 1.11 12.66
CA MET A 40 -5.83 0.73 13.76
C MET A 40 -4.65 -0.06 13.23
N ALA A 41 -4.89 -1.07 12.39
CA ALA A 41 -3.82 -1.81 11.74
C ALA A 41 -2.84 -0.85 11.07
N THR A 42 -3.31 0.02 10.16
CA THR A 42 -2.45 0.93 9.39
C THR A 42 -1.81 2.05 10.21
N ALA A 43 -2.33 2.33 11.41
CA ALA A 43 -1.75 3.27 12.36
C ALA A 43 -0.61 2.63 13.18
N THR A 44 -0.68 1.31 13.42
CA THR A 44 0.32 0.55 14.18
C THR A 44 1.60 0.33 13.35
N PRO A 45 2.80 0.52 13.93
CA PRO A 45 4.07 0.23 13.25
C PRO A 45 4.22 -1.24 12.81
N ARG A 46 5.04 -1.50 11.77
CA ARG A 46 5.31 -2.85 11.23
C ARG A 46 6.49 -3.58 11.88
N GLU A 47 6.82 -3.26 13.13
CA GLU A 47 8.06 -3.68 13.78
C GLU A 47 7.81 -4.22 15.20
N GLY A 48 8.75 -4.99 15.73
CA GLY A 48 8.78 -5.34 17.15
C GLY A 48 7.55 -6.11 17.61
N LYS A 49 7.02 -5.73 18.79
CA LYS A 49 5.80 -6.33 19.36
C LYS A 49 4.54 -5.79 18.68
N GLU A 50 4.64 -4.58 18.15
CA GLU A 50 3.58 -3.87 17.43
C GLU A 50 3.22 -4.57 16.10
N ALA A 51 4.14 -5.35 15.53
CA ALA A 51 3.86 -6.19 14.37
C ALA A 51 2.80 -7.27 14.64
N GLU A 52 2.83 -7.88 15.83
CA GLU A 52 1.83 -8.89 16.23
C GLU A 52 0.45 -8.23 16.45
N GLU A 53 0.42 -7.04 17.10
CA GLU A 53 -0.79 -6.24 17.27
C GLU A 53 -1.39 -5.78 15.92
N ARG A 54 -0.54 -5.33 15.00
CA ARG A 54 -0.94 -4.97 13.64
C ARG A 54 -1.57 -6.16 12.90
N ALA A 55 -0.95 -7.34 12.99
CA ALA A 55 -1.46 -8.56 12.39
C ALA A 55 -2.81 -8.97 12.99
N ALA A 56 -3.00 -8.77 14.30
CA ALA A 56 -4.27 -9.00 14.99
C ALA A 56 -5.37 -8.06 14.49
N HIS A 57 -5.09 -6.76 14.34
CA HIS A 57 -6.07 -5.81 13.78
C HIS A 57 -6.50 -6.17 12.36
N PHE A 58 -5.57 -6.64 11.50
CA PHE A 58 -5.94 -7.15 10.19
C PHE A 58 -6.81 -8.41 10.27
N ALA A 59 -6.51 -9.33 11.18
CA ALA A 59 -7.34 -10.51 11.41
C ALA A 59 -8.75 -10.14 11.89
N THR A 60 -8.87 -9.13 12.76
CA THR A 60 -10.18 -8.59 13.19
C THR A 60 -10.97 -8.03 12.02
N ALA A 61 -10.34 -7.25 11.14
CA ALA A 61 -11.02 -6.72 9.95
C ALA A 61 -11.53 -7.84 9.02
N LEU A 62 -10.73 -8.89 8.83
CA LEU A 62 -11.13 -10.08 8.05
C LEU A 62 -12.34 -10.78 8.68
N HIS A 63 -12.28 -11.03 9.99
CA HIS A 63 -13.33 -11.72 10.74
C HIS A 63 -14.67 -10.99 10.65
N ILE A 64 -14.68 -9.67 10.85
CA ILE A 64 -15.91 -8.85 10.74
C ILE A 64 -16.48 -8.94 9.32
N CYS A 65 -15.63 -8.84 8.30
CA CYS A 65 -16.09 -8.95 6.92
C CYS A 65 -16.64 -10.36 6.60
N GLU A 66 -16.07 -11.43 7.16
CA GLU A 66 -16.57 -12.79 6.97
C GLU A 66 -17.91 -13.02 7.66
N GLN A 67 -18.07 -12.59 8.91
CA GLN A 67 -19.35 -12.68 9.62
C GLN A 67 -20.46 -11.91 8.90
N SER A 68 -20.14 -10.73 8.33
CA SER A 68 -21.11 -9.96 7.56
C SER A 68 -21.58 -10.66 6.27
N ASP A 69 -20.79 -11.60 5.72
CA ASP A 69 -21.19 -12.41 4.58
C ASP A 69 -22.19 -13.51 5.01
N ASP A 70 -21.94 -14.16 6.14
CA ASP A 70 -22.74 -15.28 6.64
C ASP A 70 -24.12 -14.82 7.16
N ASP A 71 -24.17 -13.64 7.78
CA ASP A 71 -25.41 -13.10 8.38
C ASP A 71 -26.35 -12.44 7.35
N GLY A 72 -25.99 -12.42 6.06
CA GLY A 72 -26.80 -11.81 5.00
C GLY A 72 -27.02 -10.30 5.16
N LEU A 73 -26.17 -9.62 5.95
CA LEU A 73 -26.28 -8.20 6.30
C LEU A 73 -26.02 -7.23 5.13
N ARG A 74 -25.59 -7.75 3.98
CA ARG A 74 -25.22 -6.95 2.80
C ARG A 74 -26.43 -6.77 1.91
N ILE A 75 -26.94 -5.54 1.90
CA ILE A 75 -28.15 -5.14 1.18
C ILE A 75 -27.78 -4.48 -0.16
N TYR A 76 -26.61 -3.83 -0.24
CA TYR A 76 -26.20 -3.06 -1.41
C TYR A 76 -24.93 -3.62 -2.06
N GLN A 77 -24.87 -3.57 -3.40
CA GLN A 77 -23.72 -4.02 -4.19
C GLN A 77 -22.40 -3.37 -3.74
N TRP A 78 -22.41 -2.07 -3.38
CA TRP A 78 -21.22 -1.37 -2.91
C TRP A 78 -20.64 -1.96 -1.61
N GLN A 79 -21.48 -2.54 -0.74
CA GLN A 79 -21.04 -3.15 0.53
C GLN A 79 -20.24 -4.43 0.27
N HIS A 80 -20.64 -5.24 -0.72
CA HIS A 80 -19.87 -6.41 -1.13
C HIS A 80 -18.50 -6.03 -1.68
N VAL A 81 -18.45 -4.97 -2.48
CA VAL A 81 -17.18 -4.50 -3.06
C VAL A 81 -16.28 -3.92 -1.97
N PHE A 82 -16.86 -3.10 -1.08
CA PHE A 82 -16.17 -2.55 0.06
C PHE A 82 -15.57 -3.67 0.95
N ALA A 83 -16.33 -4.71 1.27
CA ALA A 83 -15.83 -5.82 2.06
C ALA A 83 -14.71 -6.59 1.34
N LYS A 84 -14.84 -6.82 0.02
CA LYS A 84 -13.76 -7.42 -0.78
C LYS A 84 -12.49 -6.55 -0.74
N TRP A 85 -12.63 -5.22 -0.84
CA TRP A 85 -11.51 -4.31 -0.71
C TRP A 85 -10.84 -4.37 0.67
N VAL A 86 -11.62 -4.35 1.76
CA VAL A 86 -11.10 -4.48 3.13
C VAL A 86 -10.35 -5.80 3.30
N ARG A 87 -10.94 -6.91 2.85
CA ARG A 87 -10.31 -8.24 2.94
C ARG A 87 -9.01 -8.31 2.15
N ALA A 88 -9.01 -7.83 0.90
CA ALA A 88 -7.79 -7.77 0.08
C ALA A 88 -6.70 -6.94 0.76
N THR A 89 -7.04 -5.76 1.28
CA THR A 89 -6.09 -4.88 1.99
C THR A 89 -5.56 -5.53 3.27
N ALA A 90 -6.40 -6.26 4.01
CA ALA A 90 -5.99 -6.97 5.21
C ALA A 90 -5.06 -8.16 4.90
N TYR A 91 -5.38 -8.96 3.87
CA TYR A 91 -4.50 -10.03 3.40
C TYR A 91 -3.14 -9.50 2.91
N LEU A 92 -3.13 -8.43 2.11
CA LEU A 92 -1.89 -7.74 1.71
C LEU A 92 -1.08 -7.25 2.91
N GLY A 93 -1.77 -6.67 3.89
CA GLY A 93 -1.18 -6.20 5.13
C GLY A 93 -0.45 -7.27 5.93
N ARG A 94 -0.96 -8.52 5.84
CA ARG A 94 -0.43 -9.72 6.48
C ARG A 94 0.56 -10.53 5.61
N GLY A 95 0.80 -10.11 4.36
CA GLY A 95 1.65 -10.84 3.42
C GLY A 95 1.00 -12.09 2.82
N GLU A 96 -0.33 -12.24 2.94
CA GLU A 96 -1.08 -13.38 2.42
C GLU A 96 -1.50 -13.12 0.96
N PHE A 97 -0.51 -13.05 0.06
CA PHE A 97 -0.70 -12.58 -1.33
C PHE A 97 -1.66 -13.43 -2.17
N SER A 98 -1.64 -14.76 -2.02
CA SER A 98 -2.58 -15.64 -2.73
C SER A 98 -4.03 -15.44 -2.25
N SER A 99 -4.24 -15.20 -0.95
CA SER A 99 -5.57 -14.89 -0.40
C SER A 99 -6.06 -13.54 -0.91
N ALA A 100 -5.18 -12.53 -0.95
CA ALA A 100 -5.51 -11.22 -1.51
C ALA A 100 -5.90 -11.34 -3.00
N ALA A 101 -5.15 -12.11 -3.78
CA ALA A 101 -5.44 -12.37 -5.18
C ALA A 101 -6.82 -13.02 -5.37
N GLY A 102 -7.13 -14.07 -4.62
CA GLY A 102 -8.41 -14.76 -4.70
C GLY A 102 -9.61 -13.88 -4.34
N VAL A 103 -9.44 -12.90 -3.45
CA VAL A 103 -10.48 -11.89 -3.17
C VAL A 103 -10.62 -10.90 -4.33
N LEU A 104 -9.50 -10.41 -4.86
CA LEU A 104 -9.48 -9.40 -5.92
C LEU A 104 -9.96 -9.94 -7.27
N GLU A 105 -9.73 -11.20 -7.59
CA GLU A 105 -10.24 -11.86 -8.80
C GLU A 105 -11.77 -11.95 -8.81
N ARG A 106 -12.37 -12.08 -7.63
CA ARG A 106 -13.83 -12.11 -7.45
C ARG A 106 -14.45 -10.71 -7.46
N LEU A 107 -13.69 -9.65 -7.73
CA LEU A 107 -14.27 -8.33 -7.98
C LEU A 107 -14.90 -8.32 -9.37
N ASP A 108 -16.23 -8.42 -9.41
CA ASP A 108 -17.02 -8.21 -10.60
C ASP A 108 -16.78 -6.80 -11.18
N ALA A 109 -17.24 -6.56 -12.41
CA ALA A 109 -17.22 -5.22 -12.99
C ALA A 109 -17.92 -4.24 -12.04
N LEU A 110 -17.14 -3.30 -11.51
CA LEU A 110 -17.64 -2.30 -10.57
C LEU A 110 -18.45 -1.25 -11.33
N PRO A 111 -19.62 -0.81 -10.81
CA PRO A 111 -20.39 0.27 -11.42
C PRO A 111 -19.51 1.51 -11.64
N ASP A 112 -19.59 2.11 -12.82
CA ASP A 112 -18.66 3.17 -13.21
C ASP A 112 -18.75 4.41 -12.30
N GLU A 113 -19.88 4.62 -11.61
CA GLU A 113 -20.10 5.74 -10.70
C GLU A 113 -19.36 5.59 -9.35
N MET A 114 -18.94 4.37 -8.97
CA MET A 114 -18.30 4.07 -7.67
C MET A 114 -16.80 4.35 -7.70
N PHE A 115 -16.41 5.61 -7.94
CA PHE A 115 -15.01 6.03 -8.11
C PHE A 115 -14.10 5.67 -6.92
N ASP A 116 -14.59 5.87 -5.70
CA ASP A 116 -13.89 5.62 -4.44
C ASP A 116 -13.57 4.13 -4.27
N VAL A 117 -14.56 3.27 -4.40
CA VAL A 117 -14.37 1.83 -4.22
C VAL A 117 -13.57 1.23 -5.39
N ARG A 118 -13.76 1.75 -6.62
CA ARG A 118 -12.95 1.39 -7.80
C ARG A 118 -11.47 1.72 -7.59
N VAL A 119 -11.16 2.96 -7.20
CA VAL A 119 -9.76 3.38 -7.02
C VAL A 119 -9.10 2.59 -5.89
N LEU A 120 -9.83 2.31 -4.82
CA LEU A 120 -9.35 1.52 -3.68
C LEU A 120 -9.07 0.06 -4.06
N SER A 121 -9.99 -0.58 -4.76
CA SER A 121 -9.86 -1.99 -5.17
C SER A 121 -8.76 -2.17 -6.23
N LEU A 122 -8.69 -1.27 -7.21
CA LEU A 122 -7.64 -1.29 -8.22
C LEU A 122 -6.28 -0.91 -7.62
N GLY A 123 -6.26 -0.02 -6.62
CA GLY A 123 -5.07 0.30 -5.83
C GLY A 123 -4.50 -0.93 -5.14
N ALA A 124 -5.34 -1.69 -4.44
CA ALA A 124 -4.94 -2.97 -3.82
C ALA A 124 -4.40 -3.97 -4.85
N GLY A 125 -5.05 -4.09 -6.02
CA GLY A 125 -4.57 -4.93 -7.11
C GLY A 125 -3.23 -4.50 -7.70
N LEU A 126 -3.00 -3.19 -7.81
CA LEU A 126 -1.71 -2.66 -8.23
C LEU A 126 -0.63 -2.90 -7.17
N GLU A 127 -0.91 -2.72 -5.88
CA GLU A 127 0.06 -3.06 -4.82
C GLU A 127 0.41 -4.55 -4.81
N LEU A 128 -0.58 -5.43 -4.99
CA LEU A 128 -0.35 -6.85 -5.15
C LEU A 128 0.57 -7.13 -6.34
N ALA A 129 0.26 -6.57 -7.52
CA ALA A 129 1.06 -6.77 -8.74
C ALA A 129 2.50 -6.21 -8.62
N LEU A 130 2.74 -5.24 -7.73
CA LEU A 130 4.06 -4.69 -7.45
C LEU A 130 4.84 -5.50 -6.39
N SER A 131 4.19 -6.46 -5.70
CA SER A 131 4.87 -7.37 -4.79
C SER A 131 5.67 -8.41 -5.56
N TRP A 132 6.76 -8.89 -4.97
CA TRP A 132 7.55 -9.96 -5.56
C TRP A 132 6.84 -11.30 -5.52
N ALA A 133 6.02 -11.54 -4.49
CA ALA A 133 5.23 -12.76 -4.34
C ALA A 133 3.85 -12.67 -5.01
N ALA A 134 3.67 -11.72 -5.94
CA ALA A 134 2.46 -11.60 -6.73
C ALA A 134 2.20 -12.89 -7.55
N PRO A 135 0.95 -13.39 -7.58
CA PRO A 135 0.58 -14.46 -8.51
C PRO A 135 0.76 -14.03 -9.97
N GLU A 136 1.05 -14.99 -10.86
CA GLU A 136 1.42 -14.69 -12.26
C GLU A 136 0.34 -13.93 -13.05
N ASP A 137 -0.93 -14.12 -12.70
CA ASP A 137 -2.08 -13.50 -13.38
C ASP A 137 -2.31 -12.03 -13.00
N PHE A 138 -1.55 -11.51 -12.03
CA PHE A 138 -1.61 -10.11 -11.59
C PHE A 138 -0.56 -9.26 -12.32
N SER A 139 -1.01 -8.57 -13.36
CA SER A 139 -0.19 -7.68 -14.20
C SER A 139 -0.28 -6.22 -13.78
N VAL A 140 0.86 -5.55 -13.63
CA VAL A 140 0.96 -4.10 -13.40
C VAL A 140 0.27 -3.30 -14.50
N ALA A 141 0.49 -3.66 -15.77
CA ALA A 141 -0.12 -2.99 -16.91
C ALA A 141 -1.66 -3.03 -16.90
N LYS A 142 -2.25 -4.15 -16.44
CA LYS A 142 -3.71 -4.31 -16.30
C LYS A 142 -4.27 -3.31 -15.29
N PHE A 143 -3.67 -3.20 -14.11
CA PHE A 143 -4.16 -2.30 -13.07
C PHE A 143 -3.85 -0.83 -13.38
N GLU A 144 -2.69 -0.54 -13.98
CA GLU A 144 -2.34 0.80 -14.45
C GLU A 144 -3.39 1.32 -15.45
N SER A 145 -3.70 0.54 -16.49
CA SER A 145 -4.68 0.93 -17.51
C SER A 145 -6.07 1.19 -16.90
N LYS A 146 -6.51 0.33 -15.98
CA LYS A 146 -7.78 0.51 -15.27
C LYS A 146 -7.79 1.75 -14.38
N LEU A 147 -6.71 2.01 -13.64
CA LEU A 147 -6.59 3.22 -12.81
C LEU A 147 -6.59 4.48 -13.67
N ARG A 148 -5.84 4.51 -14.78
CA ARG A 148 -5.88 5.62 -15.74
C ARG A 148 -7.29 5.91 -16.22
N LYS A 149 -8.08 4.87 -16.55
CA LYS A 149 -9.49 5.00 -16.92
C LYS A 149 -10.32 5.66 -15.81
N VAL A 150 -10.19 5.21 -14.57
CA VAL A 150 -10.89 5.79 -13.40
C VAL A 150 -10.56 7.27 -13.21
N PHE A 151 -9.27 7.65 -13.29
CA PHE A 151 -8.86 9.05 -13.15
C PHE A 151 -9.35 9.92 -14.32
N ALA A 152 -9.28 9.42 -15.57
CA ALA A 152 -9.77 10.13 -16.74
C ALA A 152 -11.30 10.30 -16.74
N GLU A 153 -12.04 9.35 -16.17
CA GLU A 153 -13.48 9.46 -15.94
C GLU A 153 -13.80 10.49 -14.84
N ALA A 154 -13.04 10.48 -13.74
CA ALA A 154 -13.23 11.41 -12.64
C ALA A 154 -12.99 12.88 -13.03
N GLU A 155 -12.14 13.14 -14.03
CA GLU A 155 -11.94 14.50 -14.57
C GLU A 155 -13.12 15.01 -15.39
N LYS A 156 -13.96 14.11 -15.93
CA LYS A 156 -15.10 14.46 -16.78
C LYS A 156 -16.40 14.66 -16.02
N ILE A 157 -16.48 14.20 -14.77
CA ILE A 157 -17.73 14.14 -13.99
C ILE A 157 -17.72 15.22 -12.91
N ARG A 158 -18.78 16.03 -12.88
CA ARG A 158 -18.90 17.24 -12.03
C ARG A 158 -18.71 16.98 -10.53
N TYR A 159 -19.12 15.82 -10.03
CA TYR A 159 -19.07 15.47 -8.62
C TYR A 159 -17.90 14.55 -8.24
N ALA A 160 -17.06 14.16 -9.20
CA ALA A 160 -15.86 13.38 -8.95
C ALA A 160 -14.65 14.31 -8.76
N SER A 161 -13.65 13.85 -7.99
CA SER A 161 -12.44 14.63 -7.74
C SER A 161 -11.21 13.74 -7.91
N ALA A 162 -10.51 13.87 -9.04
CA ALA A 162 -9.23 13.18 -9.25
C ALA A 162 -8.22 13.45 -8.12
N PRO A 163 -8.02 14.69 -7.63
CA PRO A 163 -7.19 14.93 -6.44
C PRO A 163 -7.70 14.24 -5.17
N GLY A 164 -9.02 14.16 -4.97
CA GLY A 164 -9.64 13.44 -3.86
C GLY A 164 -9.37 11.94 -3.91
N LEU A 165 -9.55 11.32 -5.09
CA LEU A 165 -9.24 9.92 -5.34
C LEU A 165 -7.75 9.61 -5.15
N ALA A 166 -6.86 10.51 -5.59
CA ALA A 166 -5.43 10.35 -5.37
C ALA A 166 -5.09 10.36 -3.87
N LYS A 167 -5.73 11.23 -3.06
CA LYS A 167 -5.50 11.29 -1.60
C LYS A 167 -6.00 10.02 -0.92
N LEU A 168 -7.17 9.54 -1.34
CA LEU A 168 -7.73 8.26 -0.87
C LEU A 168 -6.79 7.11 -1.21
N LEU A 169 -6.29 7.06 -2.45
CA LEU A 169 -5.34 6.05 -2.89
C LEU A 169 -4.02 6.13 -2.10
N GLN A 170 -3.43 7.31 -1.91
CA GLN A 170 -2.20 7.46 -1.12
C GLN A 170 -2.38 6.98 0.33
N ARG A 171 -3.54 7.25 0.94
CA ARG A 171 -3.79 6.87 2.34
C ARG A 171 -3.80 5.37 2.55
N TRP A 172 -4.39 4.63 1.61
CA TRP A 172 -4.64 3.19 1.76
C TRP A 172 -3.67 2.32 0.97
N HIS A 173 -3.19 2.80 -0.17
CA HIS A 173 -2.32 2.12 -1.13
C HIS A 173 -1.17 3.06 -1.56
N PRO A 174 -0.30 3.47 -0.63
CA PRO A 174 0.75 4.46 -0.89
C PRO A 174 1.74 4.03 -1.98
N THR A 175 1.99 2.72 -2.14
CA THR A 175 2.89 2.19 -3.17
C THR A 175 2.28 2.37 -4.55
N ALA A 176 0.99 2.07 -4.69
CA ALA A 176 0.24 2.27 -5.92
C ALA A 176 0.20 3.76 -6.30
N ALA A 177 -0.09 4.65 -5.34
CA ALA A 177 -0.10 6.10 -5.59
C ALA A 177 1.27 6.63 -6.05
N ALA A 178 2.36 6.18 -5.41
CA ALA A 178 3.71 6.56 -5.78
C ALA A 178 4.12 6.02 -7.16
N TYR A 179 3.71 4.79 -7.51
CA TYR A 179 3.90 4.24 -8.85
C TYR A 179 3.23 5.11 -9.91
N LEU A 180 1.95 5.44 -9.74
CA LEU A 180 1.19 6.25 -10.71
C LEU A 180 1.77 7.68 -10.88
N ALA A 181 2.43 8.20 -9.85
CA ALA A 181 3.10 9.48 -9.89
C ALA A 181 4.46 9.45 -10.60
N LEU A 182 5.08 8.26 -10.71
CA LEU A 182 6.44 8.09 -11.22
C LEU A 182 6.52 7.33 -12.55
N MET A 183 5.46 6.65 -12.98
CA MET A 183 5.40 5.99 -14.28
C MET A 183 5.55 6.96 -15.47
N PRO A 184 5.90 6.46 -16.67
CA PRO A 184 5.76 7.23 -17.90
C PRO A 184 4.34 7.78 -18.04
N ASP A 185 4.21 9.03 -18.50
CA ASP A 185 2.92 9.74 -18.53
C ASP A 185 2.19 9.66 -17.16
N PRO A 186 2.69 10.34 -16.12
CA PRO A 186 2.21 10.16 -14.76
C PRO A 186 0.79 10.72 -14.57
N ILE A 187 0.02 10.13 -13.65
CA ILE A 187 -1.23 10.72 -13.19
C ILE A 187 -0.88 11.93 -12.31
N THR A 188 -1.04 13.13 -12.86
CA THR A 188 -0.63 14.40 -12.23
C THR A 188 -1.26 14.60 -10.85
N ALA A 189 -2.51 14.15 -10.67
CA ALA A 189 -3.19 14.18 -9.38
C ALA A 189 -2.44 13.41 -8.28
N CYS A 190 -1.64 12.40 -8.63
CA CYS A 190 -0.85 11.60 -7.68
C CYS A 190 0.54 12.19 -7.38
N ALA A 191 0.94 13.32 -7.97
CA ALA A 191 2.30 13.86 -7.86
C ALA A 191 2.80 14.01 -6.40
N PHE A 192 1.91 14.33 -5.45
CA PHE A 192 2.27 14.44 -4.03
C PHE A 192 2.67 13.11 -3.38
N ALA A 193 2.35 11.96 -3.98
CA ALA A 193 2.72 10.64 -3.45
C ALA A 193 4.22 10.35 -3.59
N VAL A 194 4.92 11.09 -4.46
CA VAL A 194 6.39 10.98 -4.65
C VAL A 194 7.16 11.19 -3.34
N ARG A 195 6.65 12.05 -2.43
CA ARG A 195 7.28 12.28 -1.12
C ARG A 195 7.38 11.01 -0.27
N ASN A 196 6.52 10.02 -0.50
CA ASN A 196 6.55 8.76 0.24
C ASN A 196 7.72 7.87 -0.20
N VAL A 197 8.32 8.14 -1.36
CA VAL A 197 9.43 7.35 -1.89
C VAL A 197 10.71 7.72 -1.14
N MET A 198 11.32 6.72 -0.51
CA MET A 198 12.56 6.89 0.23
C MET A 198 13.70 7.22 -0.72
N LYS A 199 14.49 8.23 -0.40
CA LYS A 199 15.83 8.43 -0.94
C LYS A 199 16.80 7.71 0.00
N VAL A 200 17.54 6.74 -0.51
CA VAL A 200 18.51 5.95 0.24
C VAL A 200 19.85 5.93 -0.50
N GLY A 201 20.94 6.14 0.21
CA GLY A 201 22.26 6.34 -0.39
C GLY A 201 23.03 7.45 0.32
N GLN A 202 23.44 8.49 -0.43
CA GLN A 202 24.13 9.67 0.12
C GLN A 202 23.33 10.35 1.23
N GLN A 203 22.01 10.34 1.13
CA GLN A 203 21.09 10.71 2.20
C GLN A 203 20.06 9.59 2.35
N ASN A 204 19.69 9.31 3.60
CA ASN A 204 18.56 8.43 3.91
C ASN A 204 17.40 9.31 4.35
N LEU A 205 16.61 9.77 3.38
CA LEU A 205 15.55 10.76 3.56
C LEU A 205 14.20 10.19 3.11
N VAL A 206 13.14 10.47 3.86
CA VAL A 206 11.77 10.13 3.48
C VAL A 206 10.83 11.27 3.83
N PHE A 207 9.72 11.40 3.08
CA PHE A 207 8.71 12.44 3.28
C PHE A 207 9.24 13.88 3.16
N ASP A 208 10.32 14.03 2.39
CA ASP A 208 11.07 15.26 2.14
C ASP A 208 11.82 15.85 3.34
N ASP A 209 11.51 15.45 4.58
CA ASP A 209 12.04 16.07 5.80
C ASP A 209 12.58 15.10 6.86
N VAL A 210 12.32 13.78 6.76
CA VAL A 210 12.73 12.82 7.78
C VAL A 210 14.04 12.12 7.42
N THR A 211 15.09 12.41 8.17
CA THR A 211 16.40 11.74 8.02
C THR A 211 16.50 10.47 8.87
N LEU A 212 16.63 9.32 8.21
CA LEU A 212 16.69 7.99 8.81
C LEU A 212 18.13 7.60 9.15
N PRO A 213 18.38 6.97 10.31
CA PRO A 213 19.63 6.26 10.57
C PRO A 213 19.87 5.15 9.52
N PRO A 214 21.11 4.87 9.09
CA PRO A 214 21.38 3.85 8.08
C PRO A 214 20.80 2.47 8.41
N VAL A 215 20.96 2.01 9.65
CA VAL A 215 20.36 0.76 10.16
C VAL A 215 18.86 0.70 9.89
N TYR A 216 18.19 1.81 10.17
CA TYR A 216 16.75 1.90 10.09
C TYR A 216 16.27 2.04 8.64
N ALA A 217 17.02 2.76 7.82
CA ALA A 217 16.79 2.79 6.38
C ALA A 217 16.94 1.39 5.75
N CYS A 218 17.92 0.59 6.18
CA CYS A 218 18.09 -0.79 5.72
C CYS A 218 16.85 -1.65 6.05
N ASP A 219 16.37 -1.59 7.29
CA ASP A 219 15.16 -2.31 7.73
C ASP A 219 13.93 -1.90 6.90
N LEU A 220 13.70 -0.60 6.76
CA LEU A 220 12.56 -0.07 6.01
C LEU A 220 12.61 -0.46 4.53
N VAL A 221 13.79 -0.45 3.90
CA VAL A 221 13.96 -0.91 2.52
C VAL A 221 13.61 -2.40 2.40
N LEU A 222 14.14 -3.26 3.27
CA LEU A 222 13.87 -4.70 3.23
C LEU A 222 12.40 -5.03 3.51
N ARG A 223 11.76 -4.38 4.49
CA ARG A 223 10.32 -4.53 4.74
C ARG A 223 9.49 -4.00 3.57
N ALA A 224 9.89 -2.88 2.97
CA ALA A 224 9.27 -2.36 1.75
C ALA A 224 9.60 -3.19 0.50
N LEU A 225 10.29 -4.32 0.65
CA LEU A 225 10.53 -5.35 -0.35
C LEU A 225 9.91 -6.70 0.05
N ASP A 226 9.02 -6.71 1.05
CA ASP A 226 8.33 -7.90 1.56
C ASP A 226 9.27 -8.95 2.21
N PHE A 227 10.49 -8.58 2.61
CA PHE A 227 11.30 -9.47 3.46
C PHE A 227 10.70 -9.55 4.87
N ASP A 228 10.41 -10.76 5.33
CA ASP A 228 9.96 -11.02 6.69
C ASP A 228 11.17 -11.03 7.65
N LEU A 229 11.46 -9.84 8.18
CA LEU A 229 12.50 -9.67 9.19
C LEU A 229 11.96 -10.10 10.57
N ARG A 230 11.81 -11.42 10.78
CA ARG A 230 11.45 -12.01 12.09
C ARG A 230 12.55 -11.76 13.14
N ARG A 231 12.23 -12.11 14.40
CA ARG A 231 13.00 -11.83 15.63
C ARG A 231 14.52 -12.04 15.55
N ASP A 232 15.01 -12.88 14.65
CA ASP A 232 16.45 -13.12 14.46
C ASP A 232 17.22 -11.88 13.96
N PHE A 233 16.49 -10.88 13.42
CA PHE A 233 17.02 -9.56 13.06
C PHE A 233 16.57 -8.45 14.00
N SER A 234 15.96 -8.80 15.14
CA SER A 234 15.56 -7.81 16.14
C SER A 234 16.79 -7.01 16.59
N PHE A 235 16.69 -5.69 16.44
CA PHE A 235 17.77 -4.75 16.67
C PHE A 235 18.16 -4.68 18.15
N ILE A 236 18.92 -5.67 18.63
CA ILE A 236 19.45 -5.74 20.01
C ILE A 236 20.48 -4.62 20.27
N GLN A 237 20.88 -3.81 19.27
CA GLN A 237 21.86 -2.73 19.43
C GLN A 237 21.32 -1.28 19.28
N SER A 238 20.00 -1.04 19.34
CA SER A 238 19.47 0.34 19.27
C SER A 238 18.63 0.79 20.46
N ASP A 239 18.77 0.13 21.61
CA ASP A 239 18.05 0.55 22.82
C ASP A 239 18.86 1.55 23.65
N LEU A 240 18.92 2.79 23.17
CA LEU A 240 19.19 3.99 23.97
C LEU A 240 18.48 5.19 23.31
N GLY A 241 17.14 5.22 23.38
CA GLY A 241 16.28 6.42 23.17
C GLY A 241 16.16 7.02 21.77
N GLY A 242 17.14 6.84 20.87
CA GLY A 242 17.19 7.48 19.55
C GLY A 242 16.19 6.92 18.53
N SER A 243 15.91 5.61 18.57
CA SER A 243 14.95 4.97 17.65
C SER A 243 13.50 5.38 17.96
N ARG A 244 13.13 5.51 19.25
CA ARG A 244 11.78 5.96 19.66
C ARG A 244 11.46 7.38 19.18
N ARG A 245 12.43 8.31 19.25
CA ARG A 245 12.23 9.69 18.80
C ARG A 245 12.03 9.76 17.28
N LYS A 246 12.83 9.03 16.51
CA LYS A 246 12.74 9.01 15.04
C LYS A 246 11.57 8.19 14.49
N LYS A 247 11.04 7.23 15.27
CA LYS A 247 9.77 6.56 14.98
C LYS A 247 8.60 7.53 15.02
N LYS A 248 8.62 8.54 15.91
CA LYS A 248 7.58 9.59 15.93
C LYS A 248 7.58 10.43 14.65
N ASP A 249 8.73 10.60 14.00
CA ASP A 249 8.83 11.37 12.77
C ASP A 249 8.19 10.65 11.57
N LEU A 250 7.97 9.33 11.69
CA LEU A 250 7.18 8.55 10.72
C LEU A 250 5.68 8.57 11.03
N LEU A 251 5.28 9.10 12.17
CA LEU A 251 3.88 9.32 12.49
C LEU A 251 3.39 10.63 11.89
N GLN A 252 2.17 10.62 11.38
CA GLN A 252 1.48 11.80 10.89
C GLN A 252 0.17 11.98 11.64
N GLN A 253 -0.04 13.17 12.18
CA GLN A 253 -1.35 13.56 12.71
C GLN A 253 -2.31 13.80 11.53
N VAL A 254 -3.44 13.08 11.52
CA VAL A 254 -4.53 13.29 10.57
C VAL A 254 -5.83 13.43 11.36
N GLY A 255 -6.30 14.67 11.50
CA GLY A 255 -7.39 14.99 12.42
C GLY A 255 -7.00 14.64 13.85
N GLU A 256 -7.79 13.80 14.51
CA GLU A 256 -7.57 13.35 15.89
C GLU A 256 -6.73 12.08 15.99
N VAL A 257 -6.35 11.47 14.86
CA VAL A 257 -5.66 10.17 14.83
C VAL A 257 -4.21 10.33 14.39
N THR A 258 -3.32 9.62 15.07
CA THR A 258 -1.90 9.48 14.69
C THR A 258 -1.73 8.25 13.81
N LEU A 259 -1.20 8.43 12.61
CA LEU A 259 -1.06 7.37 11.61
C LEU A 259 0.40 7.10 11.27
N TRP A 260 0.76 5.84 11.10
CA TRP A 260 2.05 5.46 10.54
C TRP A 260 2.09 5.79 9.05
N ARG A 261 3.00 6.69 8.65
CA ARG A 261 3.26 6.94 7.22
C ARG A 261 4.14 5.83 6.69
N GLN A 262 3.62 5.06 5.74
CA GLN A 262 4.37 3.96 5.12
C GLN A 262 5.38 4.52 4.10
N PRO A 263 6.69 4.31 4.31
CA PRO A 263 7.69 4.60 3.29
C PRO A 263 7.57 3.65 2.10
N VAL A 264 7.87 4.14 0.90
CA VAL A 264 7.83 3.36 -0.34
C VAL A 264 9.25 3.16 -0.86
N SER A 265 9.60 1.93 -1.21
CA SER A 265 10.87 1.60 -1.84
C SER A 265 10.81 1.84 -3.35
N ALA A 266 11.81 2.53 -3.88
CA ALA A 266 11.97 2.77 -5.31
C ALA A 266 12.14 1.47 -6.11
N VAL A 267 12.64 0.41 -5.48
CA VAL A 267 12.83 -0.90 -6.12
C VAL A 267 11.51 -1.54 -6.53
N ARG A 268 10.47 -1.47 -5.69
CA ARG A 268 9.13 -1.98 -6.06
C ARG A 268 8.56 -1.26 -7.27
N ILE A 269 8.71 0.07 -7.30
CA ILE A 269 8.25 0.89 -8.43
C ILE A 269 9.02 0.52 -9.69
N ALA A 270 10.35 0.44 -9.61
CA ALA A 270 11.19 0.08 -10.74
C ALA A 270 10.90 -1.33 -11.27
N TYR A 271 10.71 -2.31 -10.38
CA TYR A 271 10.26 -3.66 -10.73
C TYR A 271 8.96 -3.63 -11.54
N GLY A 272 7.97 -2.88 -11.06
CA GLY A 272 6.70 -2.70 -11.75
C GLY A 272 6.88 -2.16 -13.16
N LEU A 273 7.68 -1.10 -13.32
CA LEU A 273 7.96 -0.50 -14.63
C LEU A 273 8.69 -1.47 -15.57
N LEU A 274 9.67 -2.22 -15.08
CA LEU A 274 10.45 -3.16 -15.89
C LEU A 274 9.58 -4.31 -16.43
N SER A 275 8.44 -4.60 -15.78
CA SER A 275 7.47 -5.60 -16.26
C SER A 275 6.78 -5.22 -17.58
N HIS A 276 6.77 -3.93 -17.98
CA HIS A 276 6.05 -3.44 -19.17
C HIS A 276 6.72 -3.78 -20.52
N ARG A 277 7.89 -4.43 -20.55
CA ARG A 277 8.65 -4.77 -21.78
C ARG A 277 8.70 -3.60 -22.80
N ASN A 278 8.95 -2.39 -22.31
CA ASN A 278 8.92 -1.16 -23.08
C ASN A 278 10.09 -0.26 -22.67
N ASP A 279 10.83 0.27 -23.65
CA ASP A 279 12.06 1.05 -23.41
C ASP A 279 11.82 2.33 -22.60
N VAL A 280 10.68 3.00 -22.77
CA VAL A 280 10.33 4.21 -22.00
C VAL A 280 10.16 3.87 -20.53
N TYR A 281 9.49 2.75 -20.23
CA TYR A 281 9.33 2.26 -18.86
C TYR A 281 10.67 1.82 -18.26
N HIS A 282 11.51 1.13 -19.04
CA HIS A 282 12.83 0.68 -18.61
C HIS A 282 13.78 1.87 -18.31
N PHE A 283 13.77 2.88 -19.18
CA PHE A 283 14.51 4.13 -18.94
C PHE A 283 14.03 4.82 -17.67
N ARG A 284 12.71 4.90 -17.47
CA ARG A 284 12.12 5.50 -16.27
C ARG A 284 12.50 4.75 -14.99
N ALA A 285 12.50 3.41 -15.03
CA ALA A 285 12.96 2.57 -13.92
C ALA A 285 14.42 2.86 -13.53
N ARG A 286 15.33 2.94 -14.51
CA ARG A 286 16.74 3.30 -14.29
C ARG A 286 16.87 4.69 -13.65
N SER A 287 16.13 5.68 -14.17
CA SER A 287 16.14 7.05 -13.64
C SER A 287 15.64 7.13 -12.20
N ILE A 288 14.58 6.39 -11.85
CA ILE A 288 14.06 6.32 -10.49
C ILE A 288 15.10 5.72 -9.55
N LEU A 289 15.73 4.60 -9.93
CA LEU A 289 16.73 3.96 -9.07
C LEU A 289 18.00 4.80 -8.90
N ALA A 290 18.41 5.55 -9.93
CA ALA A 290 19.51 6.51 -9.80
C ALA A 290 19.15 7.69 -8.87
N THR A 291 17.87 8.10 -8.84
CA THR A 291 17.41 9.26 -8.06
C THR A 291 17.15 8.92 -6.59
N TYR A 292 16.51 7.78 -6.34
CA TYR A 292 16.05 7.40 -5.00
C TYR A 292 16.95 6.34 -4.37
N GLY A 293 17.76 5.64 -5.14
CA GLY A 293 18.68 4.62 -4.65
C GLY A 293 17.97 3.40 -4.05
N ILE A 294 18.80 2.46 -3.61
CA ILE A 294 18.37 1.16 -3.06
C ILE A 294 19.03 0.87 -1.71
N ARG A 295 20.31 1.25 -1.57
CA ARG A 295 21.16 0.86 -0.45
C ARG A 295 21.62 2.09 0.33
N PRO A 296 21.40 2.13 1.66
CA PRO A 296 21.98 3.17 2.51
C PRO A 296 23.51 3.20 2.42
N THR A 297 24.10 4.39 2.24
CA THR A 297 25.56 4.55 2.32
C THR A 297 25.98 4.66 3.78
N THR A 298 26.86 3.77 4.23
CA THR A 298 27.34 3.72 5.62
C THR A 298 28.67 2.98 5.67
N THR A 299 29.55 3.39 6.59
CA THR A 299 30.83 2.72 6.86
C THR A 299 30.70 1.59 7.87
N ALA A 300 29.57 1.51 8.57
CA ALA A 300 29.29 0.46 9.55
C ALA A 300 28.73 -0.79 8.86
N ILE A 301 29.22 -1.96 9.26
CA ILE A 301 28.73 -3.25 8.76
C ILE A 301 27.53 -3.67 9.62
N TYR A 302 26.39 -3.91 8.96
CA TYR A 302 25.19 -4.43 9.60
C TYR A 302 24.87 -5.83 9.07
N PRO A 303 24.23 -6.71 9.87
CA PRO A 303 23.89 -8.08 9.45
C PRO A 303 23.09 -8.13 8.13
N MET A 304 22.29 -7.11 7.87
CA MET A 304 21.44 -6.95 6.68
C MET A 304 22.13 -6.40 5.44
N MET A 305 23.40 -6.02 5.53
CA MET A 305 24.14 -5.49 4.39
C MET A 305 24.31 -6.53 3.28
N GLY A 306 24.50 -7.81 3.62
CA GLY A 306 24.61 -8.89 2.63
C GLY A 306 23.32 -9.08 1.83
N THR A 307 22.15 -9.05 2.48
CA THR A 307 20.85 -9.12 1.80
C THR A 307 20.63 -7.90 0.90
N LEU A 308 20.96 -6.69 1.37
CA LEU A 308 20.86 -5.48 0.55
C LEU A 308 21.82 -5.51 -0.64
N GLU A 309 23.01 -6.07 -0.50
CA GLU A 309 23.94 -6.31 -1.61
C GLU A 309 23.37 -7.29 -2.64
N ALA A 310 22.68 -8.34 -2.18
CA ALA A 310 21.99 -9.28 -3.06
C ALA A 310 20.84 -8.59 -3.81
N VAL A 311 20.03 -7.77 -3.13
CA VAL A 311 18.96 -6.96 -3.73
C VAL A 311 19.54 -5.98 -4.75
N GLU A 312 20.61 -5.26 -4.40
CA GLU A 312 21.27 -4.29 -5.28
C GLU A 312 21.80 -5.00 -6.54
N ARG A 313 22.51 -6.13 -6.37
CA ARG A 313 23.05 -6.91 -7.48
C ARG A 313 21.94 -7.43 -8.38
N ALA A 314 20.91 -8.04 -7.81
CA ALA A 314 19.79 -8.58 -8.60
C ALA A 314 19.00 -7.46 -9.30
N THR A 315 18.86 -6.29 -8.68
CA THR A 315 18.24 -5.12 -9.32
C THR A 315 19.11 -4.61 -10.47
N ARG A 316 20.43 -4.55 -10.30
CA ARG A 316 21.36 -4.20 -11.38
C ARG A 316 21.28 -5.18 -12.54
N ASP A 317 21.32 -6.49 -12.25
CA ASP A 317 21.16 -7.53 -13.26
C ASP A 317 19.84 -7.35 -14.04
N LEU A 318 18.75 -7.00 -13.34
CA LEU A 318 17.45 -6.73 -13.96
C LEU A 318 17.50 -5.50 -14.88
N LEU A 319 18.17 -4.41 -14.46
CA LEU A 319 18.29 -3.20 -15.28
C LEU A 319 19.18 -3.41 -16.50
N GLU A 320 20.20 -4.25 -16.40
CA GLU A 320 21.13 -4.58 -17.48
C GLU A 320 20.55 -5.63 -18.45
N GLY A 321 19.38 -6.20 -18.15
CA GLY A 321 18.75 -7.24 -18.97
C GLY A 321 19.32 -8.65 -18.74
N ASN A 322 20.20 -8.79 -17.75
CA ASN A 322 20.79 -10.07 -17.33
C ASN A 322 19.85 -10.90 -16.47
N LEU A 323 18.73 -10.31 -16.02
CA LEU A 323 17.70 -10.97 -15.21
C LEU A 323 16.31 -10.55 -15.71
N THR A 324 15.36 -11.48 -15.72
CA THR A 324 13.95 -11.16 -16.00
C THR A 324 13.23 -10.75 -14.71
N PRO A 325 12.09 -10.04 -14.77
CA PRO A 325 11.29 -9.77 -13.57
C PRO A 325 10.93 -11.05 -12.79
N LYS A 326 10.56 -12.13 -13.49
CA LYS A 326 10.34 -13.46 -12.88
C LYS A 326 11.61 -14.02 -12.23
N GLY A 327 12.76 -13.84 -12.86
CA GLY A 327 14.06 -14.23 -12.31
C GLY A 327 14.44 -13.42 -11.06
N LEU A 328 14.11 -12.13 -11.01
CA LEU A 328 14.27 -11.30 -9.81
C LEU A 328 13.39 -11.81 -8.68
N THR A 329 12.10 -12.02 -8.93
CA THR A 329 11.18 -12.63 -7.95
C THR A 329 11.76 -13.90 -7.36
N ARG A 330 12.22 -14.84 -8.21
CA ARG A 330 12.81 -16.10 -7.75
C ARG A 330 14.04 -15.88 -6.85
N LYS A 331 15.01 -15.07 -7.29
CA LYS A 331 16.21 -14.76 -6.49
C LYS A 331 15.85 -14.11 -5.15
N MET A 332 14.83 -13.27 -5.12
CA MET A 332 14.41 -12.58 -3.92
C MET A 332 13.68 -13.50 -2.95
N LEU A 333 12.84 -14.41 -3.44
CA LEU A 333 12.20 -15.45 -2.62
C LEU A 333 13.23 -16.45 -2.05
N GLU A 334 14.30 -16.75 -2.79
CA GLU A 334 15.42 -17.58 -2.30
C GLU A 334 16.28 -16.87 -1.23
N ALA A 335 16.19 -15.53 -1.13
CA ALA A 335 16.97 -14.72 -0.20
C ALA A 335 16.20 -14.36 1.09
N GLN A 336 14.91 -14.71 1.18
CA GLN A 336 14.06 -14.54 2.37
C GLN A 336 14.33 -15.63 3.41
#